data_AF-A0A832QC69-F1
#
_entry.id   AF-A0A832QC69-F1
#
_cell.length_a   1.000
_cell.length_b   1.000
_cell.length_c   1.000
_cell.angle_alpha   90.00
_cell.angle_beta   90.00
_cell.angle_gamma   90.00
#
_symmetry.space_group_name_H-M   'P 1'
#
loop_
_entity.id
_entity.type
_entity.pdbx_description
1 polymer ?
#
loop_
_entity_poly.entity_id
_entity_poly.type
_entity_poly.pdbx_seq_one_letter_code
_entity_poly.pdbx_strand_id
1 'polypeptide(L)'
;MSYVDLNPVRAGIAEGLESSDFTSIQDRILALQGAVKAEDGNKLATPAPITKPVLMAFGETEKNADGAAVLPFRVKDYIELTEWTGRCIRGDKAGHIGANIPRILASLGISPGQWQVLALQVQKQSISMLNGLDALAKHERRAAKRKEV
;
A
#
# COMPACT_ATOMS: atom_id res chain seq x y z
N MET A 1 -1.28 3.06 -2.73
CA MET A 1 -1.86 1.71 -2.84
C MET A 1 -1.01 0.65 -2.14
N SER A 2 0.27 0.49 -2.49
CA SER A 2 1.12 -0.60 -1.95
C SER A 2 1.19 -0.71 -0.43
N TYR A 3 1.05 0.39 0.32
CA TYR A 3 0.93 0.33 1.79
C TYR A 3 -0.28 -0.49 2.23
N VAL A 4 -1.48 -0.10 1.76
CA VAL A 4 -2.75 -0.76 2.09
C VAL A 4 -2.74 -2.20 1.61
N ASP A 5 -2.25 -2.42 0.39
CA ASP A 5 -2.15 -3.74 -0.21
C ASP A 5 -1.17 -4.67 0.53
N LEU A 6 -0.15 -4.12 1.20
CA LEU A 6 0.78 -4.85 2.05
C LEU A 6 0.32 -4.98 3.51
N ASN A 7 -0.67 -4.22 3.97
CA ASN A 7 -1.01 -4.18 5.38
C ASN A 7 -1.44 -5.55 5.94
N PRO A 8 -2.30 -6.35 5.27
CA PRO A 8 -2.64 -7.68 5.77
C PRO A 8 -1.42 -8.60 5.88
N VAL A 9 -0.50 -8.53 4.91
CA VAL A 9 0.77 -9.30 4.93
C VAL A 9 1.67 -8.83 6.07
N ARG A 10 1.78 -7.51 6.29
CA ARG A 10 2.56 -6.91 7.40
C ARG A 10 1.97 -7.26 8.77
N ALA A 11 0.65 -7.34 8.87
CA ALA A 11 -0.06 -7.69 10.09
C ALA A 11 -0.05 -9.19 10.37
N GLY A 12 0.49 -10.02 9.47
CA GLY A 12 0.48 -11.48 9.59
C GLY A 12 -0.91 -12.10 9.39
N ILE A 13 -1.86 -11.36 8.82
CA ILE A 13 -3.22 -11.82 8.52
C ILE A 13 -3.25 -12.56 7.17
N ALA A 14 -2.32 -12.23 6.26
CA ALA A 14 -2.19 -12.84 4.95
C ALA A 14 -0.75 -13.35 4.73
N GLU A 15 -0.60 -14.50 4.05
CA GLU A 15 0.71 -15.07 3.74
C GLU A 15 1.36 -14.43 2.50
N GLY A 16 0.52 -13.99 1.56
CA GLY A 16 0.89 -13.36 0.29
C GLY A 16 -0.14 -12.32 -0.17
N LEU A 17 0.16 -11.67 -1.30
CA LEU A 17 -0.67 -10.60 -1.86
C LEU A 17 -2.02 -11.12 -2.38
N GLU A 18 -2.04 -12.36 -2.84
CA GLU A 18 -3.21 -13.12 -3.29
C GLU A 18 -4.18 -13.42 -2.13
N SER A 19 -3.66 -13.62 -0.92
CA SER A 19 -4.44 -13.85 0.31
C SER A 19 -4.75 -12.56 1.08
N SER A 20 -4.35 -11.40 0.55
CA SER A 20 -4.49 -10.10 1.21
C SER A 20 -5.92 -9.60 1.07
N ASP A 21 -6.83 -10.13 1.89
CA ASP A 21 -8.25 -9.84 1.78
C ASP A 21 -8.61 -8.36 1.88
N PHE A 22 -9.62 -7.97 1.09
CA PHE A 22 -10.15 -6.61 1.02
C PHE A 22 -9.13 -5.57 0.50
N THR A 23 -8.15 -6.00 -0.29
CA THR A 23 -7.17 -5.11 -0.90
C THR A 23 -7.31 -5.06 -2.42
N SER A 24 -6.88 -3.93 -3.00
CA SER A 24 -6.95 -3.74 -4.45
C SER A 24 -5.97 -4.64 -5.21
N ILE A 25 -4.86 -5.04 -4.57
CA ILE A 25 -3.90 -5.96 -5.19
C ILE A 25 -4.47 -7.36 -5.33
N GLN A 26 -5.23 -7.83 -4.35
CA GLN A 26 -5.91 -9.11 -4.42
C GLN A 26 -6.93 -9.11 -5.57
N ASP A 27 -7.81 -8.12 -5.62
CA ASP A 27 -8.82 -8.00 -6.68
C ASP A 27 -8.16 -8.00 -8.08
N ARG A 28 -7.00 -7.35 -8.21
CA ARG A 28 -6.22 -7.33 -9.46
C ARG A 28 -5.57 -8.68 -9.78
N ILE A 29 -5.02 -9.38 -8.80
CA ILE A 29 -4.44 -10.71 -8.98
C ILE A 29 -5.52 -11.71 -9.41
N LEU A 30 -6.68 -11.69 -8.75
CA LEU A 30 -7.81 -12.55 -9.10
C LEU A 30 -8.32 -12.29 -10.52
N ALA A 31 -8.44 -11.00 -10.89
CA ALA A 31 -8.82 -10.62 -12.25
C ALA A 31 -7.83 -11.14 -13.31
N LEU A 32 -6.52 -11.10 -13.04
CA LEU A 32 -5.49 -11.66 -13.92
C LEU A 32 -5.52 -13.19 -13.99
N GLN A 33 -5.93 -13.86 -12.91
CA GLN A 33 -6.04 -15.32 -12.83
C GLN A 33 -7.36 -15.84 -13.45
N GLY A 34 -8.26 -14.95 -13.89
CA GLY A 34 -9.60 -15.32 -14.33
C GLY A 34 -10.48 -15.88 -13.20
N ALA A 35 -10.09 -15.65 -11.95
CA ALA A 35 -10.78 -16.15 -10.77
C ALA A 35 -11.87 -15.16 -10.34
N VAL A 36 -13.08 -15.66 -10.12
CA VAL A 36 -14.17 -14.91 -9.48
C VAL A 36 -14.08 -15.15 -7.98
N LYS A 37 -14.08 -14.08 -7.17
CA LYS A 37 -14.08 -14.22 -5.71
C LYS A 37 -15.38 -14.90 -5.29
N ALA A 38 -15.29 -16.04 -4.61
CA ALA A 38 -16.46 -16.61 -3.94
C ALA A 38 -16.92 -15.63 -2.86
N GLU A 39 -18.19 -15.24 -2.90
CA GLU A 39 -18.75 -14.37 -1.86
C GLU A 39 -18.89 -15.21 -0.59
N ASP A 40 -18.12 -14.87 0.46
CA ASP A 40 -18.23 -15.54 1.75
C ASP A 40 -19.67 -15.40 2.28
N GLY A 41 -20.39 -16.52 2.32
CA GLY A 41 -21.82 -16.59 2.62
C GLY A 41 -22.23 -16.26 4.05
N ASN A 42 -21.42 -15.54 4.83
CA ASN A 42 -21.74 -15.15 6.19
C ASN A 42 -22.58 -13.86 6.22
N LYS A 43 -23.84 -13.94 5.79
CA LYS A 43 -24.82 -12.85 5.94
C LYS A 43 -25.29 -12.76 7.39
N LEU A 44 -24.46 -12.20 8.27
CA LEU A 44 -24.93 -11.55 9.47
C LEU A 44 -25.42 -10.15 9.08
N ALA A 45 -26.74 -9.97 9.12
CA ALA A 45 -27.51 -8.73 8.95
C ALA A 45 -26.70 -7.49 8.51
N THR A 46 -26.50 -7.33 7.20
CA THR A 46 -25.76 -6.18 6.64
C THR A 46 -26.64 -4.92 6.54
N PRO A 47 -26.13 -3.75 6.95
CA PRO A 47 -26.61 -2.45 6.47
C PRO A 47 -26.46 -2.37 4.94
N ALA A 48 -27.06 -1.35 4.31
CA ALA A 48 -27.11 -1.15 2.85
C ALA A 48 -25.85 -1.59 2.05
N PRO A 49 -26.01 -2.17 0.84
CA PRO A 49 -24.90 -2.72 0.07
C PRO A 49 -23.82 -1.66 -0.16
N ILE A 50 -22.65 -1.88 0.41
CA ILE A 50 -21.46 -1.07 0.13
C ILE A 50 -20.99 -1.49 -1.27
N THR A 51 -21.29 -0.67 -2.27
CA THR A 51 -20.77 -0.87 -3.62
C THR A 51 -19.25 -0.74 -3.58
N LYS A 52 -18.52 -1.80 -3.93
CA LYS A 52 -17.06 -1.73 -4.04
C LYS A 52 -16.69 -0.68 -5.10
N PRO A 53 -15.71 0.20 -4.83
CA PRO A 53 -15.27 1.18 -5.81
C PRO A 53 -14.64 0.48 -7.02
N VAL A 54 -14.95 0.98 -8.21
CA VAL A 54 -14.35 0.48 -9.45
C VAL A 54 -12.87 0.85 -9.46
N LEU A 55 -11.99 -0.14 -9.64
CA LEU A 55 -10.56 0.08 -9.69
C LEU A 55 -10.15 0.66 -11.04
N MET A 56 -9.37 1.75 -11.00
CA MET A 56 -8.75 2.31 -12.20
C MET A 56 -7.89 1.25 -12.90
N ALA A 57 -8.04 1.15 -14.23
CA ALA A 57 -7.25 0.24 -15.05
C ALA A 57 -5.79 0.68 -15.13
N PHE A 58 -4.89 -0.27 -15.38
CA PHE A 58 -3.50 0.01 -15.68
C PHE A 58 -3.33 0.06 -17.20
N GLY A 59 -2.50 0.97 -17.69
CA GLY A 59 -2.08 1.01 -19.09
C GLY A 59 -1.03 -0.05 -19.39
N GLU A 60 -0.86 -0.38 -20.68
CA GLU A 60 0.23 -1.26 -21.12
C GLU A 60 1.56 -0.52 -21.29
N THR A 61 1.52 0.80 -21.45
CA THR A 61 2.69 1.66 -21.60
C THR A 61 2.51 2.98 -20.83
N GLU A 62 3.61 3.70 -20.56
CA GLU A 62 3.59 5.02 -19.92
C GLU A 62 2.88 6.09 -20.76
N LYS A 63 2.70 5.84 -22.07
CA LYS A 63 1.94 6.69 -22.97
C LYS A 63 0.52 6.16 -23.05
N ASN A 64 -0.41 6.92 -22.48
CA ASN A 64 -1.84 6.64 -22.61
C ASN A 64 -2.19 6.59 -24.10
N ALA A 65 -2.53 5.40 -24.60
CA ALA A 65 -3.35 5.30 -25.78
C ALA A 65 -4.74 5.79 -25.38
N ASP A 66 -5.18 6.89 -25.99
CA ASP A 66 -6.60 7.19 -26.21
C ASP A 66 -7.42 7.84 -25.08
N GLY A 67 -6.79 8.58 -24.15
CA GLY A 67 -7.52 9.52 -23.27
C GLY A 67 -8.36 8.87 -22.15
N ALA A 68 -8.33 7.55 -22.01
CA ALA A 68 -8.87 6.87 -20.84
C ALA A 68 -8.03 7.18 -19.58
N ALA A 69 -8.69 7.38 -18.44
CA ALA A 69 -8.03 7.55 -17.15
C ALA A 69 -7.46 6.21 -16.68
N VAL A 70 -6.24 5.89 -17.12
CA VAL A 70 -5.48 4.69 -16.73
C VAL A 70 -4.23 5.07 -15.96
N LEU A 71 -3.76 4.14 -15.12
CA LEU A 71 -2.47 4.27 -14.47
C LEU A 71 -1.34 4.06 -15.50
N PRO A 72 -0.34 4.94 -15.59
CA PRO A 72 0.68 4.93 -16.66
C PRO A 72 1.81 3.92 -16.39
N PHE A 73 1.45 2.69 -16.02
CA PHE A 73 2.39 1.59 -15.76
C PHE A 73 1.63 0.26 -15.86
N ARG A 74 2.34 -0.85 -16.00
CA ARG A 74 1.72 -2.17 -16.17
C ARG A 74 1.32 -2.75 -14.81
N VAL A 75 0.22 -3.51 -14.76
CA VAL A 75 -0.21 -4.22 -13.53
C VAL A 75 0.91 -5.10 -12.99
N LYS A 76 1.63 -5.79 -13.89
CA LYS A 76 2.75 -6.67 -13.53
C LYS A 76 3.87 -5.93 -12.80
N ASP A 77 4.22 -4.73 -13.28
CA ASP A 77 5.27 -3.91 -12.65
C ASP A 77 4.86 -3.48 -11.24
N TYR A 78 3.58 -3.19 -11.04
CA TYR A 78 3.04 -2.85 -9.72
C TYR A 78 3.00 -4.02 -8.75
N ILE A 79 2.60 -5.21 -9.22
CA ILE A 79 2.60 -6.42 -8.40
C ILE A 79 4.04 -6.76 -8.01
N GLU A 80 4.98 -6.76 -8.97
CA GLU A 80 6.40 -7.01 -8.72
C GLU A 80 6.97 -6.03 -7.69
N LEU A 81 6.71 -4.73 -7.86
CA LEU A 81 7.18 -3.70 -6.93
C LEU A 81 6.59 -3.87 -5.53
N THR A 82 5.30 -4.18 -5.44
CA THR A 82 4.61 -4.33 -4.15
C THR A 82 5.09 -5.58 -3.42
N GLU A 83 5.23 -6.70 -4.14
CA GLU A 83 5.78 -7.94 -3.59
C GLU A 83 7.21 -7.76 -3.10
N TRP A 84 8.07 -7.17 -3.94
CA TRP A 84 9.45 -6.87 -3.59
C TRP A 84 9.54 -5.95 -2.37
N THR A 85 8.68 -4.92 -2.31
CA THR A 85 8.58 -4.02 -1.15
C THR A 85 8.14 -4.78 0.12
N GLY A 86 7.22 -5.73 0.00
CA GLY A 86 6.79 -6.59 1.12
C GLY A 86 7.94 -7.44 1.69
N ARG A 87 8.76 -8.02 0.81
CA ARG A 87 9.94 -8.81 1.21
C ARG A 87 10.98 -7.97 1.94
N CYS A 88 11.15 -6.70 1.58
CA CYS A 88 12.02 -5.77 2.30
C CYS A 88 11.57 -5.47 3.75
N ILE A 89 10.33 -5.84 4.14
CA ILE A 89 9.73 -5.48 5.44
C ILE A 89 9.72 -6.65 6.44
N ARG A 90 9.65 -7.91 5.97
CA ARG A 90 9.73 -9.10 6.84
C ARG A 90 11.12 -9.15 7.49
N GLY A 91 11.18 -8.54 8.68
CA GLY A 91 12.40 -8.12 9.38
C GLY A 91 12.99 -9.16 10.32
N ASP A 92 12.61 -10.43 10.19
CA ASP A 92 13.35 -11.54 10.81
C ASP A 92 14.75 -11.73 10.16
N LYS A 93 15.02 -11.08 9.03
CA LYS A 93 16.36 -10.86 8.48
C LYS A 93 16.48 -9.43 7.94
N ALA A 94 17.08 -8.54 8.73
CA ALA A 94 17.23 -7.13 8.39
C ALA A 94 17.75 -6.91 6.95
N GLY A 95 17.01 -6.12 6.17
CA GLY A 95 17.55 -5.39 5.01
C GLY A 95 17.91 -6.20 3.76
N HIS A 96 17.43 -7.44 3.59
CA HIS A 96 17.71 -8.17 2.35
C HIS A 96 16.88 -7.62 1.18
N ILE A 97 17.46 -6.64 0.49
CA ILE A 97 17.06 -6.25 -0.86
C ILE A 97 17.25 -7.50 -1.73
N GLY A 98 16.15 -8.13 -2.14
CA GLY A 98 16.23 -9.31 -3.01
C GLY A 98 16.99 -8.98 -4.28
N ALA A 99 17.82 -9.91 -4.77
CA ALA A 99 18.68 -9.71 -5.94
C ALA A 99 17.92 -9.28 -7.21
N ASN A 100 16.64 -9.65 -7.30
CA ASN A 100 15.78 -9.27 -8.42
C ASN A 100 15.10 -7.92 -8.13
N ILE A 101 15.76 -6.84 -8.54
CA ILE A 101 15.28 -5.46 -8.40
C ILE A 101 14.18 -5.21 -9.45
N PRO A 102 12.99 -4.71 -9.07
CA PRO A 102 11.92 -4.39 -10.01
C PRO A 102 12.38 -3.40 -11.06
N ARG A 103 12.13 -3.70 -12.35
CA ARG A 103 12.58 -2.86 -13.47
C ARG A 103 12.01 -1.44 -13.41
N ILE A 104 10.81 -1.29 -12.86
CA ILE A 104 10.15 0.00 -12.71
C ILE A 104 10.97 0.99 -11.88
N LEU A 105 11.79 0.51 -10.94
CA LEU A 105 12.68 1.38 -10.17
C LEU A 105 13.74 2.03 -11.07
N ALA A 106 14.31 1.26 -11.99
CA ALA A 106 15.26 1.78 -12.98
C ALA A 106 14.59 2.76 -13.95
N SER A 107 13.39 2.45 -14.45
CA SER A 107 12.61 3.35 -15.31
C SER A 107 12.30 4.69 -14.63
N LEU A 108 12.03 4.67 -13.32
CA LEU A 108 11.77 5.86 -12.52
C LEU A 108 13.04 6.61 -12.08
N GLY A 109 14.24 6.07 -12.35
CA GLY A 109 15.50 6.64 -11.86
C GLY A 109 15.66 6.57 -10.34
N ILE A 110 15.00 5.62 -9.68
CA ILE A 110 15.01 5.45 -8.23
C ILE A 110 15.86 4.22 -7.89
N SER A 111 16.89 4.41 -7.06
CA SER A 111 17.68 3.28 -6.55
C SER A 111 16.88 2.46 -5.52
N PRO A 112 17.21 1.16 -5.33
CA PRO A 112 16.60 0.33 -4.29
C PRO A 112 16.67 0.96 -2.88
N GLY A 113 17.80 1.58 -2.56
CA GLY A 113 17.99 2.28 -1.28
C GLY A 113 17.08 3.50 -1.14
N GLN A 114 16.98 4.34 -2.18
CA GLN A 114 16.05 5.48 -2.19
C GLN A 114 14.60 5.00 -2.05
N TRP A 115 14.21 3.92 -2.74
CA TRP A 115 12.88 3.35 -2.59
C TRP A 115 12.63 2.84 -1.17
N GLN A 116 13.59 2.15 -0.56
CA GLN A 116 13.45 1.66 0.82
C GLN A 116 13.18 2.81 1.81
N VAL A 117 13.89 3.94 1.64
CA VAL A 117 13.66 5.15 2.44
C VAL A 117 12.24 5.67 2.20
N LEU A 118 11.86 5.90 0.94
CA LEU A 118 10.55 6.46 0.57
C LEU A 118 9.38 5.57 1.00
N ALA A 119 9.47 4.28 0.70
CA ALA A 119 8.39 3.33 0.91
C ALA A 119 8.27 2.87 2.37
N LEU A 120 9.36 2.83 3.14
CA LEU A 120 9.37 2.22 4.48
C LEU A 120 9.70 3.19 5.61
N GLN A 121 10.57 4.18 5.38
CA GLN A 121 11.07 5.06 6.44
C GLN A 121 10.30 6.37 6.51
N VAL A 122 10.08 7.02 5.37
CA VAL A 122 9.29 8.26 5.30
C VAL A 122 7.89 8.03 5.82
N GLN A 123 7.24 6.91 5.47
CA GLN A 123 5.92 6.56 6.03
C GLN A 123 5.90 6.48 7.56
N LYS A 124 6.93 5.87 8.17
CA LYS A 124 7.04 5.81 9.64
C LYS A 124 7.25 7.20 10.24
N GLN A 125 8.09 8.02 9.62
CA GLN A 125 8.37 9.39 10.08
C GLN A 125 7.16 10.31 9.92
N SER A 126 6.39 10.20 8.83
CA SER A 126 5.18 11.00 8.62
C SER A 126 4.12 10.71 9.68
N ILE A 127 3.91 9.45 10.05
CA ILE A 127 2.99 9.08 11.15
C ILE A 127 3.51 9.63 12.48
N SER A 128 4.82 9.55 12.73
CA SER A 128 5.43 10.11 13.94
C SER A 128 5.34 11.64 13.99
N MET A 129 5.47 12.34 12.87
CA MET A 129 5.32 13.79 12.78
C MET A 129 3.88 14.22 13.06
N LEU A 130 2.89 13.51 12.51
CA LEU A 130 1.47 13.77 12.78
C LEU A 130 1.15 13.58 14.27
N ASN A 131 1.65 12.51 14.89
CA ASN A 131 1.53 12.31 16.34
C ASN A 131 2.31 13.36 17.16
N GLY A 132 3.39 13.90 16.60
CA GLY A 132 4.16 15.00 17.18
C GLY A 132 3.35 16.30 17.24
N LEU A 133 2.50 16.57 16.25
CA LEU A 133 1.59 17.72 16.24
C LEU A 133 0.54 17.61 17.36
N ASP A 134 -0.04 16.42 17.56
CA ASP A 134 -0.97 16.18 18.67
C ASP A 134 -0.29 16.31 20.04
N ALA A 135 0.97 15.84 20.15
CA ALA A 135 1.77 16.00 21.36
C ALA A 135 2.11 17.47 21.64
N LEU A 136 2.45 18.25 20.61
CA LEU A 136 2.71 19.68 20.70
C LEU A 136 1.43 20.45 21.09
N ALA A 137 0.31 20.17 20.44
CA ALA A 137 -0.98 20.78 20.77
C ALA A 137 -1.42 20.48 22.22
N LYS A 138 -1.17 19.25 22.71
CA LYS A 138 -1.40 18.91 24.13
C LYS A 138 -0.48 19.67 25.07
N HIS A 139 0.78 19.88 24.70
CA HIS A 139 1.75 20.65 25.47
C HIS A 139 1.36 22.14 25.54
N GLU A 140 0.97 22.75 24.42
CA GLU A 140 0.51 24.14 24.36
C GLU A 140 -0.74 24.37 25.21
N ARG A 141 -1.74 23.48 25.13
CA ARG A 141 -2.96 23.56 25.97
C ARG A 141 -2.65 23.47 27.47
N ARG A 142 -1.67 22.65 27.86
CA ARG A 142 -1.21 22.55 29.25
C ARG A 142 -0.45 23.80 29.71
N ALA A 143 0.36 24.40 28.82
CA ALA A 143 1.08 25.63 29.10
C ALA A 143 0.14 26.84 29.23
N ALA A 144 -0.91 26.93 28.41
CA ALA A 144 -1.93 27.97 28.48
C ALA A 144 -2.70 27.93 29.81
N LYS A 145 -3.14 26.74 30.26
CA LYS A 145 -3.84 26.56 31.54
C LYS A 145 -3.00 26.91 32.79
N ARG A 146 -1.66 26.88 32.67
CA ARG A 146 -0.75 27.26 33.76
C ARG A 146 -0.49 28.76 33.85
N LYS A 147 -0.89 29.54 32.85
CA LYS A 147 -0.76 31.01 32.84
C LYS A 147 -2.02 31.75 33.31
N GLU A 148 -3.12 31.04 33.52
CA GLU A 148 -4.42 31.59 33.97
C GLU A 148 -4.69 31.34 35.46
N VAL A 149 -3.70 30.85 36.21
CA VAL A 149 -3.70 30.70 37.68
C VAL A 149 -2.55 31.52 38.24
#